data_AF-X1MXL1-F1
#
_entry.id   AF-X1MXL1-F1
#
_cell.length_a   1.000
_cell.length_b   1.000
_cell.length_c   1.000
_cell.angle_alpha   90.00
_cell.angle_beta   90.00
_cell.angle_gamma   90.00
#
_symmetry.space_group_name_H-M   'P 1'
#
loop_
_entity.id
_entity.type
_entity.pdbx_description
1 polymer ?
#
loop_
_entity_poly.entity_id
_entity_poly.type
_entity_poly.pdbx_seq_one_letter_code
_entity_poly.pdbx_strand_id
1 'polypeptide(L)' 'QNISAQYGIQGIPTLIVFKEGKEVGRTVGVMSKEKLQEKLDPIL' A
#
# COMPACT_ATOMS: atom_id res chain seq x y z
N GLN A 1 -15.89 -7.94 10.46
CA GLN A 1 -14.63 -7.45 11.06
C GLN A 1 -14.12 -6.29 10.22
N ASN A 2 -13.59 -5.23 10.83
CA ASN A 2 -13.20 -4.01 10.12
C ASN A 2 -11.75 -4.14 9.60
N ILE A 3 -11.58 -4.57 8.34
CA ILE A 3 -10.28 -4.82 7.70
C ILE A 3 -9.37 -3.58 7.81
N SER A 4 -9.93 -2.39 7.65
CA SER A 4 -9.20 -1.13 7.78
C SER A 4 -8.59 -0.94 9.17
N ALA A 5 -9.28 -1.36 10.24
CA ALA A 5 -8.75 -1.33 11.59
C ALA A 5 -7.63 -2.38 11.79
N GLN A 6 -7.75 -3.56 11.19
CA GLN A 6 -6.73 -4.61 11.26
C GLN A 6 -5.39 -4.17 10.64
N TYR A 7 -5.45 -3.40 9.55
CA TYR A 7 -4.26 -2.88 8.87
C TYR A 7 -3.83 -1.47 9.32
N GLY A 8 -4.51 -0.90 10.32
CA GLY A 8 -4.19 0.43 10.87
C GLY A 8 -4.35 1.56 9.86
N ILE A 9 -5.39 1.51 9.01
CA ILE A 9 -5.66 2.56 8.02
C ILE A 9 -6.18 3.81 8.73
N GLN A 10 -5.37 4.87 8.76
CA GLN A 10 -5.71 6.16 9.39
C GLN A 10 -5.93 7.30 8.38
N GLY A 11 -5.58 7.10 7.11
CA GLY A 11 -5.72 8.10 6.05
C GLY A 11 -6.10 7.48 4.71
N ILE A 12 -6.73 8.27 3.84
CA ILE A 12 -7.18 7.83 2.52
C ILE A 12 -6.60 8.71 1.40
N PRO A 13 -6.36 8.16 0.20
CA PRO A 13 -6.33 6.72 -0.12
C PRO A 13 -5.11 6.03 0.51
N THR A 14 -5.22 4.75 0.89
CA THR A 14 -4.08 3.91 1.30
C THR A 14 -4.01 2.66 0.42
N LEU A 15 -2.82 2.40 -0.13
CA LEU A 15 -2.49 1.19 -0.88
C LEU A 15 -1.54 0.33 -0.05
N ILE A 16 -1.84 -0.96 0.07
CA ILE A 16 -0.96 -1.96 0.71
C ILE A 16 -0.64 -3.04 -0.30
N VAL A 17 0.65 -3.39 -0.42
CA VAL A 17 1.17 -4.42 -1.31
C VAL A 17 1.54 -5.63 -0.49
N PHE A 18 1.02 -6.80 -0.89
CA PHE A 18 1.32 -8.08 -0.27
C PHE A 18 2.06 -8.99 -1.24
N LYS A 19 3.12 -9.66 -0.77
CA LYS A 19 3.84 -10.72 -1.50
C LYS A 19 3.96 -11.91 -0.57
N GLU A 20 3.54 -13.09 -1.02
CA GLU A 20 3.55 -14.33 -0.22
C GLU A 20 2.86 -14.19 1.16
N GLY A 21 1.77 -13.41 1.23
CA GLY A 21 1.03 -13.17 2.46
C GLY A 21 1.69 -12.19 3.44
N LYS A 22 2.82 -11.59 3.09
CA LYS A 22 3.50 -10.55 3.88
C LYS A 22 3.30 -9.17 3.28
N GLU A 23 3.08 -8.17 4.13
CA GLU A 23 3.10 -6.76 3.71
C GLU A 23 4.52 -6.38 3.31
N VAL A 24 4.70 -5.99 2.04
CA VAL A 24 6.00 -5.62 1.45
C VAL A 24 6.05 -4.14 1.05
N GLY A 25 4.93 -3.43 1.12
CA GLY A 25 4.89 -2.01 0.85
C GLY A 25 3.55 -1.39 1.23
N ARG A 26 3.59 -0.10 1.58
CA ARG A 26 2.42 0.71 1.91
C ARG A 26 2.60 2.12 1.40
N THR A 27 1.53 2.73 0.90
CA THR A 27 1.52 4.16 0.59
C THR A 27 0.21 4.80 1.02
N VAL A 28 0.31 5.97 1.66
CA VAL A 28 -0.81 6.77 2.12
C VAL A 28 -0.82 8.10 1.38
N GLY A 29 -1.99 8.53 0.92
CA GLY A 29 -2.18 9.73 0.15
C GLY A 29 -2.18 9.50 -1.37
N VAL A 30 -2.63 10.51 -2.10
CA VAL A 30 -2.66 10.49 -3.56
C VAL A 30 -1.23 10.62 -4.10
N MET A 31 -0.90 9.82 -5.10
CA MET A 31 0.37 9.95 -5.82
C MET A 31 0.15 9.73 -7.32
N SER A 32 1.10 10.19 -8.13
CA SER A 32 1.06 9.97 -9.58
C SER A 32 1.39 8.52 -9.94
N LYS A 33 1.09 8.14 -11.18
CA LYS A 33 1.37 6.80 -11.70
C LYS A 33 2.87 6.48 -11.64
N GLU A 34 3.72 7.45 -11.97
CA GLU A 34 5.17 7.30 -11.99
C GLU A 34 5.70 6.98 -10.59
N LYS A 35 5.22 7.71 -9.56
CA LYS A 35 5.59 7.44 -8.16
C LYS A 35 5.09 6.08 -7.65
N LEU A 36 3.94 5.62 -8.14
CA LEU A 36 3.46 4.26 -7.86
C LEU A 36 4.39 3.23 -8.50
N GLN A 37 4.75 3.42 -9.77
CA GLN A 37 5.63 2.52 -10.51
C GLN A 37 6.99 2.40 -9.82
N GLU A 38 7.63 3.52 -9.47
CA GLU A 38 8.90 3.55 -8.74
C GLU A 38 8.86 2.77 -7.41
N LYS A 39 7.70 2.78 -6.73
CA LYS A 39 7.50 2.04 -5.48
C LYS A 39 7.24 0.54 -5.69
N LEU A 40 6.65 0.17 -6.81
CA LEU A 40 6.25 -1.22 -7.11
C LEU A 40 7.37 -1.99 -7.83
N ASP A 41 8.14 -1.35 -8.69
CA ASP A 41 9.24 -1.95 -9.45
C ASP A 41 10.24 -2.75 -8.61
N PRO A 42 10.70 -2.29 -7.43
CA PRO A 42 11.63 -3.09 -6.61
C PRO A 42 10.97 -4.27 -5.89
N ILE A 43 9.63 -4.36 -5.88
CA ILE A 43 8.85 -5.35 -5.13
C ILE A 43 8.32 -6.47 -6.03
N LEU A 44 8.11 -6.19 -7.33
CA LEU A 44 7.69 -7.17 -8.33
C LEU A 44 8.84 -8.15 -8.63
#